data_AF-A0A2C2V1S2-F1
#
_entry.id   AF-A0A2C2V1S2-F1
#
_cell.length_a   1.000
_cell.length_b   1.000
_cell.length_c   1.000
_cell.angle_alpha   90.00
_cell.angle_beta   90.00
_cell.angle_gamma   90.00
#
_symmetry.space_group_name_H-M   'P 1'
#
loop_
_entity.id
_entity.type
_entity.pdbx_description
1 polymer ?
#
loop_
_entity_poly.entity_id
_entity_poly.type
_entity_poly.pdbx_seq_one_letter_code
_entity_poly.pdbx_strand_id
1 'polypeptide(L)'
;MNTKFLDLLAHNYDSEEKVVTEIINLEAILNLPKGTEHFVSDLHGEYHAFQHVLRNGSGRVKEKIKDLFQDELSDTELNEFATLVYYPEEKLKLIRDKCGNKQELLQWYTETIDHMIKLISYASSKYTRTKLRKALPEQFVYIIEELLYKTDESTNKKQYYTKIVQQIISLGQADKLITGLAYTTQRLVVDHLHVVGDIYDRGPDPDKIMDTLIHYHSVDIQWGNHDVLWIGAFAGSKVCLANIIRICARYDNLSIIEDVYGINLIPLLNLAEKNYEDNPAFRPKSLSDKKKSDQELLQITKMHQAIAMIQFKLEMPIIKRRPYFKMSERLLLEKIDYDKNEITLNGKTYQLENTCFATINPEQPGELLDEEEQVMNRLLFSVQHSEKLARHMNFLMKKGSLYLKYNGNLLIHGCIPLDENGNMEKMVIENNTYSGRELLDIFEHYLRHSFAHPEEIDDLATDMVWYLWTGEYSSLFGKRAMTTFERYFIKDKETHEEIKNPYFHLREKEEICRKILAEFNLNPDEGHIINGHTPVREIKGENP
;
A
#
# COMPACT_ATOMS: atom_id res chain seq x y z
N MET A 1 -10.33 -38.35 3.41
CA MET A 1 -9.78 -37.47 2.35
C MET A 1 -10.93 -36.90 1.55
N ASN A 2 -10.89 -35.60 1.25
CA ASN A 2 -11.94 -34.91 0.50
C ASN A 2 -11.81 -35.30 -0.99
N THR A 3 -12.81 -35.97 -1.57
CA THR A 3 -12.80 -36.49 -2.95
C THR A 3 -12.45 -35.42 -3.97
N LYS A 4 -12.89 -34.17 -3.77
CA LYS A 4 -12.55 -33.03 -4.63
C LYS A 4 -11.03 -32.77 -4.72
N PHE A 5 -10.29 -33.01 -3.64
CA PHE A 5 -8.83 -32.85 -3.65
C PHE A 5 -8.14 -33.95 -4.44
N LEU A 6 -8.63 -35.19 -4.33
CA LEU A 6 -8.10 -36.32 -5.09
C LEU A 6 -8.39 -36.18 -6.59
N ASP A 7 -9.60 -35.71 -6.94
CA ASP A 7 -9.98 -35.42 -8.32
C ASP A 7 -9.10 -34.31 -8.92
N LEU A 8 -8.80 -33.26 -8.15
CA LEU A 8 -7.94 -32.16 -8.57
C LEU A 8 -6.47 -32.59 -8.71
N LEU A 9 -5.99 -33.45 -7.81
CA LEU A 9 -4.66 -34.08 -7.91
C LEU A 9 -4.56 -34.95 -9.16
N ALA A 10 -5.54 -35.83 -9.41
CA ALA A 10 -5.56 -36.68 -10.60
C ALA A 10 -5.68 -35.86 -11.91
N HIS A 11 -6.36 -34.71 -11.87
CA HIS A 11 -6.43 -33.80 -13.01
C HIS A 11 -5.08 -33.12 -13.30
N ASN A 12 -4.37 -32.68 -12.27
CA ASN A 12 -3.08 -31.98 -12.41
C ASN A 12 -1.91 -32.95 -12.65
N TYR A 13 -2.00 -34.17 -12.13
CA TYR A 13 -0.97 -35.20 -12.21
C TYR A 13 -1.62 -36.52 -12.64
N ASP A 14 -1.45 -36.86 -13.91
CA ASP A 14 -2.03 -38.05 -14.55
C ASP A 14 -1.32 -39.38 -14.21
N SER A 15 -0.30 -39.36 -13.35
CA SER A 15 0.44 -40.54 -12.91
C SER A 15 1.00 -40.39 -11.50
N GLU A 16 1.20 -41.53 -10.82
CA GLU A 16 1.82 -41.57 -9.48
C GLU A 16 3.22 -40.96 -9.51
N GLU A 17 4.01 -41.25 -10.54
CA GLU A 17 5.37 -40.74 -10.69
C GLU A 17 5.41 -39.21 -10.76
N LYS A 18 4.43 -38.56 -11.40
CA LYS A 18 4.34 -37.10 -11.45
C LYS A 18 4.03 -36.50 -10.09
N VAL A 19 3.13 -37.13 -9.32
CA VAL A 19 2.83 -36.71 -7.94
C VAL A 19 4.08 -36.86 -7.06
N VAL A 20 4.74 -38.02 -7.10
CA VAL A 20 5.96 -38.30 -6.32
C VAL A 20 7.08 -37.32 -6.70
N THR A 21 7.26 -37.04 -7.98
CA THR A 21 8.27 -36.07 -8.46
C THR A 21 8.01 -34.68 -7.91
N GLU A 22 6.75 -34.23 -7.90
CA GLU A 22 6.41 -32.92 -7.36
C GLU A 22 6.55 -32.87 -5.83
N ILE A 23 6.22 -33.95 -5.11
CA ILE A 23 6.47 -34.06 -3.67
C ILE A 23 7.97 -33.91 -3.39
N ILE A 24 8.83 -34.66 -4.09
CA ILE A 24 10.28 -34.58 -3.94
C ILE A 24 10.78 -33.16 -4.22
N ASN A 25 10.26 -32.52 -5.27
CA ASN A 25 10.62 -31.15 -5.64
C ASN A 25 10.22 -30.14 -4.54
N LEU A 26 8.99 -30.22 -4.03
CA LEU A 26 8.49 -29.35 -2.96
C LEU A 26 9.24 -29.58 -1.64
N GLU A 27 9.49 -30.83 -1.26
CA GLU A 27 10.31 -31.16 -0.08
C GLU A 27 11.74 -30.63 -0.21
N ALA A 28 12.37 -30.77 -1.38
CA ALA A 28 13.70 -30.22 -1.62
C ALA A 28 13.70 -28.68 -1.51
N ILE A 29 12.66 -28.00 -1.99
CA ILE A 29 12.49 -26.55 -1.85
C ILE A 29 12.30 -26.15 -0.38
N LEU A 30 11.51 -26.90 0.39
CA LEU A 30 11.29 -26.64 1.83
C LEU A 30 12.56 -26.78 2.67
N ASN A 31 13.54 -27.55 2.20
CA ASN A 31 14.85 -27.69 2.83
C ASN A 31 15.84 -26.56 2.48
N LEU A 32 15.49 -25.64 1.58
CA LEU A 32 16.33 -24.47 1.30
C LEU A 32 16.24 -23.43 2.42
N PRO A 33 17.29 -22.61 2.60
CA PRO A 33 17.20 -21.47 3.49
C PRO A 33 16.05 -20.54 3.11
N LYS A 34 15.37 -20.01 4.13
CA LYS A 34 14.28 -19.04 3.96
C LYS A 34 14.68 -17.87 3.05
N GLY A 35 13.79 -17.52 2.12
CA GLY A 35 13.91 -16.33 1.28
C GLY A 35 13.95 -15.05 2.12
N THR A 36 14.51 -13.97 1.56
CA THR A 36 14.47 -12.67 2.26
C THR A 36 13.06 -12.10 2.15
N GLU A 37 12.39 -11.89 3.27
CA GLU A 37 11.14 -11.11 3.31
C GLU A 37 11.49 -9.64 3.49
N HIS A 38 10.77 -8.78 2.76
CA HIS A 38 10.93 -7.33 2.82
C HIS A 38 9.59 -6.72 3.19
N PHE A 39 9.55 -5.97 4.28
CA PHE A 39 8.34 -5.32 4.77
C PHE A 39 8.43 -3.82 4.47
N VAL A 40 7.38 -3.27 3.88
CA VAL A 40 7.22 -1.83 3.64
C VAL A 40 5.83 -1.42 4.08
N SER A 41 5.68 -0.21 4.61
CA SER A 41 4.39 0.31 5.08
C SER A 41 4.32 1.83 4.88
N ASP A 42 3.12 2.39 5.03
CA ASP A 42 2.84 3.83 4.99
C ASP A 42 3.43 4.50 3.74
N LEU A 43 3.21 3.89 2.58
CA LEU A 43 3.81 4.35 1.32
C LEU A 43 3.24 5.70 0.87
N HIS A 44 1.94 5.92 1.07
CA HIS A 44 1.26 7.20 0.85
C HIS A 44 1.67 7.90 -0.45
N GLY A 45 1.69 7.20 -1.58
CA GLY A 45 2.06 7.79 -2.88
C GLY A 45 3.50 8.29 -3.02
N GLU A 46 4.41 8.02 -2.07
CA GLU A 46 5.83 8.39 -2.10
C GLU A 46 6.66 7.44 -2.98
N TYR A 47 6.35 7.46 -4.29
CA TYR A 47 6.88 6.52 -5.26
C TYR A 47 8.42 6.47 -5.33
N HIS A 48 9.09 7.62 -5.26
CA HIS A 48 10.55 7.69 -5.36
C HIS A 48 11.25 7.02 -4.16
N ALA A 49 10.73 7.25 -2.95
CA ALA A 49 11.23 6.60 -1.75
C ALA A 49 10.97 5.09 -1.81
N PHE A 50 9.77 4.69 -2.19
CA PHE A 50 9.39 3.29 -2.39
C PHE A 50 10.30 2.57 -3.39
N GLN A 51 10.54 3.15 -4.57
CA GLN A 51 11.45 2.55 -5.56
C GLN A 51 12.88 2.43 -5.04
N HIS A 52 13.37 3.44 -4.31
CA HIS A 52 14.72 3.38 -3.74
C HIS A 52 14.86 2.21 -2.74
N VAL A 53 13.87 2.04 -1.87
CA VAL A 53 13.80 0.93 -0.90
C VAL A 53 13.78 -0.43 -1.59
N LEU A 54 13.00 -0.58 -2.68
CA LEU A 54 13.00 -1.82 -3.47
C LEU A 54 14.35 -2.09 -4.14
N ARG A 55 14.99 -1.07 -4.72
CA ARG A 55 16.27 -1.20 -5.43
C ARG A 55 17.41 -1.53 -4.49
N ASN A 56 17.41 -0.97 -3.28
CA ASN A 56 18.47 -1.21 -2.29
C ASN A 56 18.23 -2.45 -1.41
N GLY A 57 16.99 -2.98 -1.39
CA GLY A 57 16.58 -4.12 -0.58
C GLY A 57 16.72 -3.85 0.92
N SER A 58 16.37 -2.64 1.37
CA SER A 58 16.66 -2.12 2.71
C SER A 58 18.13 -2.29 3.12
N GLY A 59 19.05 -2.00 2.20
CA GLY A 59 20.49 -2.08 2.41
C GLY A 59 21.11 -3.46 2.18
N ARG A 60 20.32 -4.53 2.06
CA ARG A 60 20.80 -5.90 1.86
C ARG A 60 21.65 -6.08 0.61
N VAL A 61 21.39 -5.33 -0.45
CA VAL A 61 22.22 -5.36 -1.67
C VAL A 61 23.65 -4.88 -1.35
N LYS A 62 23.78 -3.80 -0.57
CA LYS A 62 25.09 -3.24 -0.20
C LYS A 62 25.85 -4.19 0.71
N GLU A 63 25.17 -4.81 1.67
CA GLU A 63 25.75 -5.84 2.54
C GLU A 63 26.34 -6.98 1.72
N LYS A 64 25.57 -7.55 0.77
CA LYS A 64 26.06 -8.64 -0.09
C LYS A 64 27.24 -8.25 -0.98
N ILE A 65 27.25 -7.02 -1.49
CA ILE A 65 28.39 -6.49 -2.24
C ILE A 65 29.62 -6.40 -1.33
N LYS A 66 29.46 -5.90 -0.10
CA LYS A 66 30.55 -5.80 0.87
C LYS A 66 31.07 -7.18 1.28
N ASP A 67 30.19 -8.14 1.56
CA ASP A 67 30.56 -9.50 1.95
C ASP A 67 31.44 -10.19 0.90
N LEU A 68 31.23 -9.89 -0.39
CA LEU A 68 31.99 -10.47 -1.49
C LEU A 68 33.28 -9.73 -1.82
N PHE A 69 33.29 -8.41 -1.73
CA PHE A 69 34.32 -7.58 -2.36
C PHE A 69 35.07 -6.67 -1.38
N GLN A 70 34.81 -6.71 -0.07
CA GLN A 70 35.49 -5.84 0.91
C GLN A 70 37.02 -5.98 0.92
N ASP A 71 37.55 -7.14 0.54
CA ASP A 71 38.99 -7.39 0.48
C ASP A 71 39.60 -7.07 -0.91
N GLU A 72 38.75 -6.86 -1.92
CA GLU A 72 39.15 -6.60 -3.32
C GLU A 72 38.94 -5.13 -3.74
N LEU A 73 37.92 -4.45 -3.21
CA LEU A 73 37.47 -3.11 -3.60
C LEU A 73 37.52 -2.13 -2.42
N SER A 74 37.83 -0.88 -2.71
CA SER A 74 37.73 0.22 -1.74
C SER A 74 36.27 0.58 -1.42
N ASP A 75 36.04 1.25 -0.28
CA ASP A 75 34.69 1.73 0.09
C ASP A 75 34.05 2.60 -0.99
N THR A 76 34.83 3.41 -1.71
CA THR A 76 34.34 4.22 -2.83
C THR A 76 33.84 3.33 -3.96
N GLU A 77 34.62 2.34 -4.37
CA GLU A 77 34.26 1.40 -5.45
C GLU A 77 33.05 0.53 -5.06
N LEU A 78 32.95 0.10 -3.81
CA LEU A 78 31.78 -0.62 -3.29
C LEU A 78 30.50 0.23 -3.40
N ASN A 79 30.59 1.51 -3.03
CA ASN A 79 29.46 2.44 -3.15
C ASN A 79 29.10 2.73 -4.61
N GLU A 80 30.09 2.81 -5.52
CA GLU A 80 29.86 2.97 -6.94
C GLU A 80 29.19 1.75 -7.57
N PHE A 81 29.63 0.55 -7.17
CA PHE A 81 29.04 -0.71 -7.63
C PHE A 81 27.62 -0.90 -7.07
N ALA A 82 27.37 -0.55 -5.81
CA ALA A 82 26.02 -0.53 -5.25
C ALA A 82 25.11 0.45 -6.00
N THR A 83 25.61 1.66 -6.30
CA THR A 83 24.87 2.65 -7.11
C THR A 83 24.56 2.10 -8.51
N LEU A 84 25.49 1.38 -9.15
CA LEU A 84 25.25 0.73 -10.43
C LEU A 84 24.14 -0.32 -10.32
N VAL A 85 24.11 -1.12 -9.25
CA VAL A 85 23.03 -2.09 -9.04
C VAL A 85 21.70 -1.37 -8.81
N TYR A 86 21.67 -0.24 -8.11
CA TYR A 86 20.44 0.49 -7.80
C TYR A 86 19.86 1.25 -9.00
N TYR A 87 20.72 1.89 -9.79
CA TYR A 87 20.36 2.80 -10.89
C TYR A 87 21.19 2.46 -12.14
N PRO A 88 21.02 1.25 -12.72
CA PRO A 88 21.93 0.76 -13.74
C PRO A 88 21.92 1.64 -15.00
N GLU A 89 20.75 2.07 -15.48
CA GLU A 89 20.64 2.89 -16.68
C GLU A 89 21.25 4.28 -16.50
N GLU A 90 21.00 4.95 -15.36
CA GLU A 90 21.54 6.27 -15.08
C GLU A 90 23.06 6.19 -14.86
N LYS A 91 23.54 5.21 -14.09
CA LYS A 91 24.97 5.04 -13.84
C LYS A 91 25.73 4.66 -15.12
N LEU A 92 25.19 3.79 -15.97
CA LEU A 92 25.80 3.45 -17.27
C LEU A 92 25.94 4.66 -18.20
N LYS A 93 24.95 5.56 -18.23
CA LYS A 93 25.06 6.84 -18.97
C LYS A 93 26.26 7.66 -18.44
N LEU A 94 26.34 7.86 -17.13
CA LEU A 94 27.43 8.61 -16.51
C LEU A 94 28.81 7.99 -16.76
N ILE A 95 28.92 6.67 -16.76
CA ILE A 95 30.19 5.97 -17.03
C ILE A 95 30.61 6.19 -18.49
N ARG A 96 29.69 6.05 -19.45
CA ARG A 96 29.99 6.28 -20.87
C ARG A 96 30.44 7.72 -21.15
N ASP A 97 29.84 8.69 -20.47
CA ASP A 97 30.20 10.11 -20.63
C ASP A 97 31.55 10.45 -19.97
N LYS A 98 31.94 9.70 -18.92
CA LYS A 98 33.21 9.89 -18.21
C LYS A 98 34.41 9.19 -18.86
N CYS A 99 34.20 8.02 -19.48
CA CYS A 99 35.30 7.27 -20.10
C CYS A 99 35.86 8.04 -21.30
N GLY A 100 37.14 8.41 -21.24
CA GLY A 100 37.79 9.25 -22.25
C GLY A 100 38.16 8.50 -23.53
N ASN A 101 38.19 7.16 -23.51
CA ASN A 101 38.50 6.34 -24.67
C ASN A 101 37.77 4.99 -24.68
N LYS A 102 37.70 4.37 -25.85
CA LYS A 102 36.99 3.10 -26.06
C LYS A 102 37.63 1.92 -25.30
N GLN A 103 38.95 1.87 -25.13
CA GLN A 103 39.62 0.74 -24.48
C GLN A 103 39.30 0.69 -22.99
N GLU A 104 39.31 1.83 -22.31
CA GLU A 104 38.93 1.97 -20.90
C GLU A 104 37.50 1.48 -20.65
N LEU A 105 36.56 1.87 -21.52
CA LEU A 105 35.18 1.42 -21.43
C LEU A 105 35.02 -0.10 -21.65
N LEU A 106 35.77 -0.68 -22.59
CA LEU A 106 35.76 -2.14 -22.84
C LEU A 106 36.30 -2.93 -21.64
N GLN A 107 37.35 -2.41 -20.99
CA GLN A 107 37.90 -3.01 -19.77
C GLN A 107 36.89 -2.92 -18.62
N TRP A 108 36.30 -1.75 -18.40
CA TRP A 108 35.29 -1.53 -17.37
C TRP A 108 34.09 -2.47 -17.53
N TYR A 109 33.59 -2.67 -18.76
CA TYR A 109 32.52 -3.64 -19.01
C TYR A 109 32.94 -5.07 -18.63
N THR A 110 34.17 -5.47 -18.96
CA THR A 110 34.65 -6.83 -18.68
C THR A 110 34.73 -7.09 -17.19
N GLU A 111 35.30 -6.15 -16.43
CA GLU A 111 35.43 -6.23 -14.96
C GLU A 111 34.05 -6.21 -14.29
N THR A 112 33.18 -5.28 -14.71
CA THR A 112 31.83 -5.13 -14.15
C THR A 112 30.97 -6.37 -14.38
N ILE A 113 31.03 -6.97 -15.58
CA ILE A 113 30.30 -8.21 -15.88
C ILE A 113 30.80 -9.35 -14.98
N ASP A 114 32.11 -9.50 -14.77
CA ASP A 114 32.64 -10.54 -13.88
C ASP A 114 32.16 -10.34 -12.42
N HIS A 115 32.22 -9.11 -11.91
CA HIS A 115 31.71 -8.78 -10.58
C HIS A 115 30.20 -9.06 -10.45
N MET A 116 29.40 -8.72 -11.46
CA MET A 116 27.96 -8.99 -11.44
C MET A 116 27.63 -10.48 -11.48
N ILE A 117 28.38 -11.29 -12.23
CA ILE A 117 28.19 -12.75 -12.26
C ILE A 117 28.52 -13.36 -10.90
N LYS A 118 29.62 -12.93 -10.24
CA LYS A 118 29.95 -13.33 -8.86
C LYS A 118 28.83 -12.94 -7.88
N LEU A 119 28.31 -11.72 -7.99
CA LEU A 119 27.24 -11.21 -7.13
C LEU A 119 25.94 -12.02 -7.29
N ILE A 120 25.53 -12.34 -8.53
CA ILE A 120 24.35 -13.17 -8.79
C ILE A 120 24.54 -14.58 -8.24
N SER A 121 25.71 -15.20 -8.43
CA SER A 121 26.02 -16.52 -7.89
C SER A 121 25.83 -16.53 -6.36
N TYR A 122 26.37 -15.52 -5.67
CA TYR A 122 26.22 -15.38 -4.23
C TYR A 122 24.77 -15.08 -3.79
N ALA A 123 24.09 -14.14 -4.45
CA ALA A 123 22.71 -13.77 -4.13
C ALA A 123 21.72 -14.92 -4.39
N SER A 124 22.04 -15.80 -5.33
CA SER A 124 21.19 -16.94 -5.71
C SER A 124 21.47 -18.24 -4.96
N SER A 125 22.52 -18.28 -4.12
CA SER A 125 22.96 -19.48 -3.40
C SER A 125 21.87 -20.21 -2.59
N LYS A 126 20.84 -19.48 -2.14
CA LYS A 126 19.71 -20.03 -1.39
C LYS A 126 18.48 -20.40 -2.23
N TYR A 127 18.56 -20.30 -3.55
CA TYR A 127 17.45 -20.57 -4.46
C TYR A 127 17.76 -21.73 -5.42
N THR A 128 16.69 -22.35 -5.92
CA THR A 128 16.83 -23.36 -6.98
C THR A 128 17.31 -22.72 -8.30
N ARG A 129 17.94 -23.54 -9.15
CA ARG A 129 18.33 -23.12 -10.51
C ARG A 129 17.14 -22.62 -11.32
N THR A 130 15.97 -23.25 -11.18
CA THR A 130 14.74 -22.83 -11.85
C THR A 130 14.30 -21.43 -11.42
N LYS A 131 14.41 -21.11 -10.13
CA LYS A 131 14.07 -19.77 -9.60
C LYS A 131 15.03 -18.71 -10.11
N LEU A 132 16.34 -19.00 -10.08
CA LEU A 132 17.35 -18.13 -10.68
C LEU A 132 17.10 -17.91 -12.18
N ARG A 133 16.86 -18.98 -12.94
CA ARG A 133 16.59 -18.90 -14.39
C ARG A 133 15.42 -17.98 -14.71
N LYS A 134 14.34 -18.03 -13.92
CA LYS A 134 13.16 -17.15 -14.05
C LYS A 134 13.43 -15.68 -13.67
N ALA A 135 14.50 -15.41 -12.93
CA ALA A 135 14.92 -14.06 -12.54
C ALA A 135 15.91 -13.42 -13.52
N LEU A 136 16.56 -14.22 -14.36
CA LEU A 136 17.51 -13.76 -15.37
C LEU A 136 16.80 -13.03 -16.54
N PRO A 137 17.46 -12.06 -17.19
CA PRO A 137 16.93 -11.41 -18.39
C PRO A 137 16.80 -12.42 -19.53
N GLU A 138 15.58 -12.56 -20.10
CA GLU A 138 15.21 -13.64 -21.04
C GLU A 138 16.19 -13.81 -22.20
N GLN A 139 16.63 -12.71 -22.80
CA GLN A 139 17.55 -12.71 -23.95
C GLN A 139 18.98 -13.19 -23.62
N PHE A 140 19.37 -13.22 -22.35
CA PHE A 140 20.72 -13.62 -21.91
C PHE A 140 20.75 -14.86 -21.01
N VAL A 141 19.61 -15.52 -20.75
CA VAL A 141 19.53 -16.67 -19.82
C VAL A 141 20.63 -17.70 -20.08
N TYR A 142 20.73 -18.19 -21.32
CA TYR A 142 21.73 -19.20 -21.71
C TYR A 142 23.16 -18.72 -21.46
N ILE A 143 23.46 -17.47 -21.85
CA ILE A 143 24.79 -16.88 -21.71
C ILE A 143 25.16 -16.74 -20.23
N ILE A 144 24.22 -16.28 -19.40
CA ILE A 144 24.48 -16.08 -17.97
C ILE A 144 24.64 -17.42 -17.27
N GLU A 145 23.86 -18.44 -17.61
CA GLU A 145 24.06 -19.80 -17.08
C GLU A 145 25.43 -20.38 -17.44
N GLU A 146 25.90 -20.21 -18.68
CA GLU A 146 27.26 -20.60 -19.08
C GLU A 146 28.33 -19.88 -18.26
N LEU A 147 28.11 -18.60 -17.93
CA LEU A 147 29.02 -17.81 -17.09
C LEU A 147 28.94 -18.13 -15.60
N LEU A 148 27.81 -18.62 -15.10
CA LEU A 148 27.60 -18.97 -13.70
C LEU A 148 28.14 -20.37 -13.37
N TYR A 149 27.88 -21.36 -14.22
CA TYR A 149 28.25 -22.76 -13.97
C TYR A 149 29.63 -23.11 -14.53
N LYS A 150 30.60 -22.20 -14.37
CA LYS A 150 31.99 -22.42 -14.75
C LYS A 150 32.47 -23.74 -14.11
N THR A 151 32.74 -24.76 -14.92
CA THR A 151 33.46 -25.95 -14.45
C THR A 151 34.91 -25.56 -14.16
N ASP A 152 35.25 -25.42 -12.88
CA ASP A 152 36.59 -25.03 -12.42
C ASP A 152 37.71 -26.03 -12.77
N GLU A 153 37.36 -27.24 -13.22
CA GLU A 153 38.32 -28.33 -13.39
C GLU A 153 39.08 -28.38 -14.73
N SER A 154 38.90 -27.43 -15.67
CA SER A 154 39.73 -27.42 -16.89
C SER A 154 40.14 -26.02 -17.37
N THR A 155 41.46 -25.80 -17.42
CA THR A 155 42.13 -24.62 -18.00
C THR A 155 41.70 -24.29 -19.43
N ASN A 156 41.14 -25.26 -20.16
CA ASN A 156 40.73 -25.10 -21.56
C ASN A 156 39.51 -24.19 -21.79
N LYS A 157 38.64 -23.97 -20.78
CA LYS A 157 37.41 -23.15 -20.96
C LYS A 157 37.53 -21.69 -20.53
N LYS A 158 38.64 -21.27 -19.90
CA LYS A 158 38.81 -19.84 -19.52
C LYS A 158 38.73 -18.91 -20.72
N GLN A 159 39.45 -19.24 -21.81
CA GLN A 159 39.40 -18.47 -23.06
C GLN A 159 38.00 -18.46 -23.68
N TYR A 160 37.23 -19.54 -23.52
CA TYR A 160 35.86 -19.62 -24.01
C TYR A 160 34.94 -18.59 -23.32
N TYR A 161 34.94 -18.53 -21.98
CA TYR A 161 34.16 -17.55 -21.24
C TYR A 161 34.61 -16.10 -21.51
N THR A 162 35.91 -15.85 -21.61
CA THR A 162 36.44 -14.53 -21.98
C THR A 162 35.94 -14.10 -23.37
N LYS A 163 35.92 -15.03 -24.34
CA LYS A 163 35.40 -14.72 -25.69
C LYS A 163 33.90 -14.43 -25.69
N ILE A 164 33.11 -15.10 -24.85
CA ILE A 164 31.67 -14.79 -24.70
C ILE A 164 31.50 -13.32 -24.28
N VAL A 165 32.18 -12.89 -23.22
CA VAL A 165 32.08 -11.51 -22.71
C VAL A 165 32.55 -10.51 -23.76
N GLN A 166 33.69 -10.77 -24.42
CA GLN A 166 34.18 -9.91 -25.51
C GLN A 166 33.19 -9.82 -26.67
N GLN A 167 32.52 -10.92 -27.02
CA GLN A 167 31.53 -10.93 -28.10
C GLN A 167 30.32 -10.07 -27.75
N ILE A 168 29.79 -10.19 -26.53
CA ILE A 168 28.67 -9.36 -26.02
C ILE A 168 29.01 -7.88 -26.12
N ILE A 169 30.21 -7.50 -25.70
CA ILE A 169 30.68 -6.13 -25.74
C ILE A 169 30.84 -5.66 -27.20
N SER A 170 31.45 -6.48 -28.07
CA SER A 170 31.66 -6.15 -29.48
C SER A 170 30.35 -5.95 -30.25
N LEU A 171 29.29 -6.66 -29.85
CA LEU A 171 27.94 -6.56 -30.41
C LEU A 171 27.10 -5.44 -29.76
N GLY A 172 27.70 -4.63 -28.87
CA GLY A 172 27.02 -3.50 -28.21
C GLY A 172 25.91 -3.92 -27.24
N GLN A 173 25.95 -5.13 -26.70
CA GLN A 173 24.93 -5.64 -25.77
C GLN A 173 25.32 -5.51 -24.29
N ALA A 174 26.50 -4.96 -23.97
CA ALA A 174 27.01 -4.86 -22.60
C ALA A 174 26.07 -4.10 -21.65
N ASP A 175 25.57 -2.93 -22.05
CA ASP A 175 24.64 -2.13 -21.24
C ASP A 175 23.39 -2.93 -20.86
N LYS A 176 22.76 -3.58 -21.85
CA LYS A 176 21.56 -4.40 -21.63
C LYS A 176 21.83 -5.58 -20.71
N LEU A 177 23.01 -6.19 -20.81
CA LEU A 177 23.40 -7.29 -19.93
C LEU A 177 23.57 -6.77 -18.49
N ILE A 178 24.34 -5.70 -18.29
CA ILE A 178 24.59 -5.10 -16.96
C ILE A 178 23.28 -4.67 -16.31
N THR A 179 22.41 -3.98 -17.04
CA THR A 179 21.07 -3.61 -16.56
C THR A 179 20.25 -4.85 -16.18
N GLY A 180 20.25 -5.89 -17.02
CA GLY A 180 19.55 -7.14 -16.72
C GLY A 180 20.09 -7.83 -15.46
N LEU A 181 21.42 -7.90 -15.30
CA LEU A 181 22.07 -8.49 -14.13
C LEU A 181 21.79 -7.69 -12.84
N ALA A 182 21.77 -6.36 -12.92
CA ALA A 182 21.40 -5.49 -11.81
C ALA A 182 19.95 -5.77 -11.36
N TYR A 183 18.99 -5.81 -12.29
CA TYR A 183 17.60 -6.13 -11.96
C TYR A 183 17.42 -7.56 -11.45
N THR A 184 18.14 -8.54 -12.00
CA THR A 184 18.17 -9.89 -11.43
C THR A 184 18.70 -9.88 -9.99
N THR A 185 19.76 -9.12 -9.71
CA THR A 185 20.29 -8.99 -8.35
C THR A 185 19.25 -8.40 -7.41
N GLN A 186 18.61 -7.28 -7.76
CA GLN A 186 17.54 -6.66 -6.97
C GLN A 186 16.42 -7.67 -6.66
N ARG A 187 15.98 -8.42 -7.68
CA ARG A 187 14.95 -9.46 -7.56
C ARG A 187 15.36 -10.66 -6.69
N LEU A 188 16.64 -11.05 -6.71
CA LEU A 188 17.12 -12.19 -5.91
C LEU A 188 17.35 -11.79 -4.45
N VAL A 189 17.70 -10.53 -4.19
CA VAL A 189 17.94 -10.06 -2.81
C VAL A 189 16.66 -10.04 -2.00
N VAL A 190 15.55 -9.60 -2.60
CA VAL A 190 14.22 -9.58 -1.98
C VAL A 190 13.37 -10.71 -2.56
N ASP A 191 13.12 -11.74 -1.75
CA ASP A 191 12.38 -12.90 -2.22
C ASP A 191 10.87 -12.64 -2.30
N HIS A 192 10.35 -12.01 -1.25
CA HIS A 192 8.95 -11.69 -1.10
C HIS A 192 8.78 -10.31 -0.48
N LEU A 193 7.85 -9.53 -1.04
CA LEU A 193 7.50 -8.20 -0.55
C LEU A 193 6.16 -8.25 0.19
N HIS A 194 6.16 -7.79 1.44
CA HIS A 194 4.96 -7.55 2.21
C HIS A 194 4.71 -6.04 2.24
N VAL A 195 3.61 -5.60 1.64
CA VAL A 195 3.15 -4.21 1.74
C VAL A 195 2.11 -4.13 2.85
N VAL A 196 2.51 -3.61 4.01
CA VAL A 196 1.68 -3.58 5.22
C VAL A 196 0.82 -2.31 5.26
N GLY A 197 0.18 -2.00 4.13
CA GLY A 197 -0.90 -1.01 3.99
C GLY A 197 -0.49 0.42 3.66
N ASP A 198 -1.53 1.22 3.43
CA ASP A 198 -1.50 2.65 3.11
C ASP A 198 -0.64 2.97 1.88
N ILE A 199 -1.02 2.37 0.75
CA ILE A 199 -0.43 2.67 -0.56
C ILE A 199 -0.90 4.05 -1.04
N TYR A 200 -2.18 4.33 -0.81
CA TYR A 200 -2.85 5.56 -1.23
C TYR A 200 -2.78 6.68 -0.17
N ASP A 201 -3.13 7.89 -0.63
CA ASP A 201 -3.19 9.16 0.12
C ASP A 201 -1.85 9.91 0.32
N ARG A 202 -1.94 11.22 0.61
CA ARG A 202 -0.95 12.24 0.96
C ARG A 202 0.10 12.56 -0.09
N GLY A 203 0.70 11.56 -0.73
CA GLY A 203 1.68 11.75 -1.80
C GLY A 203 1.05 11.70 -3.21
N PRO A 204 1.82 12.13 -4.23
CA PRO A 204 1.29 12.42 -5.56
C PRO A 204 1.18 11.20 -6.49
N ASP A 205 1.91 10.11 -6.23
CA ASP A 205 2.18 9.05 -7.21
C ASP A 205 1.78 7.61 -6.76
N PRO A 206 0.62 7.38 -6.11
CA PRO A 206 0.23 6.02 -5.70
C PRO A 206 -0.02 5.09 -6.89
N ASP A 207 -0.35 5.63 -8.06
CA ASP A 207 -0.59 4.85 -9.26
C ASP A 207 0.69 4.20 -9.80
N LYS A 208 1.83 4.89 -9.72
CA LYS A 208 3.14 4.34 -10.09
C LYS A 208 3.58 3.24 -9.13
N ILE A 209 3.23 3.36 -7.84
CA ILE A 209 3.44 2.31 -6.85
C ILE A 209 2.61 1.08 -7.25
N MET A 210 1.32 1.25 -7.52
CA MET A 210 0.44 0.16 -7.96
C MET A 210 0.91 -0.50 -9.25
N ASP A 211 1.29 0.27 -10.27
CA ASP A 211 1.85 -0.25 -11.52
C ASP A 211 3.14 -1.05 -11.25
N THR A 212 3.98 -0.63 -10.29
CA THR A 212 5.17 -1.38 -9.88
C THR A 212 4.82 -2.69 -9.17
N LEU A 213 3.87 -2.66 -8.23
CA LEU A 213 3.46 -3.83 -7.45
C LEU A 213 2.78 -4.89 -8.33
N ILE A 214 1.97 -4.49 -9.30
CA ILE A 214 1.30 -5.39 -10.27
C ILE A 214 2.32 -6.25 -11.04
N HIS A 215 3.46 -5.67 -11.38
CA HIS A 215 4.53 -6.33 -12.14
C HIS A 215 5.61 -6.95 -11.23
N TYR A 216 5.48 -6.84 -9.91
CA TYR A 216 6.44 -7.37 -8.96
C TYR A 216 6.35 -8.91 -8.87
N HIS A 217 7.48 -9.58 -8.64
CA HIS A 217 7.57 -11.04 -8.78
C HIS A 217 6.86 -11.81 -7.67
N SER A 218 6.82 -11.28 -6.46
CA SER A 218 6.18 -11.92 -5.31
C SER A 218 5.80 -10.87 -4.28
N VAL A 219 4.49 -10.69 -4.07
CA VAL A 219 3.95 -9.67 -3.17
C VAL A 219 2.60 -10.09 -2.58
N ASP A 220 2.40 -9.70 -1.33
CA ASP A 220 1.10 -9.60 -0.66
C ASP A 220 0.91 -8.21 -0.02
N ILE A 221 -0.34 -7.90 0.30
CA ILE A 221 -0.74 -6.60 0.83
C ILE A 221 -1.64 -6.82 2.06
N GLN A 222 -1.42 -6.05 3.11
CA GLN A 222 -2.39 -5.89 4.19
C GLN A 222 -3.05 -4.53 4.00
N TRP A 223 -4.37 -4.49 3.79
CA TRP A 223 -5.02 -3.23 3.44
C TRP A 223 -4.91 -2.22 4.57
N GLY A 224 -4.53 -0.99 4.22
CA GLY A 224 -4.62 0.15 5.11
C GLY A 224 -5.99 0.81 5.12
N ASN A 225 -6.20 1.73 6.06
CA ASN A 225 -7.45 2.50 6.13
C ASN A 225 -7.63 3.37 4.88
N HIS A 226 -6.53 3.87 4.29
CA HIS A 226 -6.63 4.63 3.05
C HIS A 226 -6.93 3.73 1.85
N ASP A 227 -6.37 2.52 1.79
CA ASP A 227 -6.61 1.58 0.70
C ASP A 227 -8.08 1.15 0.64
N VAL A 228 -8.72 0.87 1.78
CA VAL A 228 -10.13 0.49 1.82
C VAL A 228 -11.09 1.60 1.38
N LEU A 229 -10.72 2.87 1.53
CA LEU A 229 -11.52 3.97 0.99
C LEU A 229 -11.55 3.93 -0.55
N TRP A 230 -10.41 3.68 -1.19
CA TRP A 230 -10.34 3.55 -2.65
C TRP A 230 -11.08 2.31 -3.14
N ILE A 231 -10.92 1.18 -2.44
CA ILE A 231 -11.68 -0.05 -2.71
C ILE A 231 -13.18 0.23 -2.57
N GLY A 232 -13.61 0.91 -1.51
CA GLY A 232 -15.01 1.23 -1.24
C GLY A 232 -15.61 2.20 -2.25
N ALA A 233 -14.86 3.22 -2.67
CA ALA A 233 -15.30 4.14 -3.72
C ALA A 233 -15.53 3.41 -5.05
N PHE A 234 -14.64 2.47 -5.41
CA PHE A 234 -14.82 1.60 -6.57
C PHE A 234 -15.98 0.60 -6.39
N ALA A 235 -16.20 0.12 -5.18
CA ALA A 235 -17.25 -0.83 -4.82
C ALA A 235 -18.65 -0.22 -4.67
N GLY A 236 -18.86 1.07 -4.99
CA GLY A 236 -20.20 1.69 -4.95
C GLY A 236 -20.45 2.66 -3.79
N SER A 237 -19.56 2.74 -2.80
CA SER A 237 -19.76 3.61 -1.63
C SER A 237 -19.56 5.08 -1.95
N LYS A 238 -20.67 5.83 -2.01
CA LYS A 238 -20.65 7.30 -2.20
C LYS A 238 -19.92 8.03 -1.07
N VAL A 239 -19.99 7.52 0.17
CA VAL A 239 -19.28 8.13 1.31
C VAL A 239 -17.77 7.91 1.17
N CYS A 240 -17.32 6.72 0.76
CA CYS A 240 -15.90 6.49 0.49
C CYS A 240 -15.42 7.37 -0.68
N LEU A 241 -16.23 7.52 -1.73
CA LEU A 241 -15.95 8.43 -2.84
C LEU A 241 -15.80 9.89 -2.38
N ALA A 242 -16.72 10.39 -1.57
CA ALA A 242 -16.62 11.73 -1.00
C ALA A 242 -15.36 11.88 -0.13
N ASN A 243 -15.02 10.86 0.66
CA ASN A 243 -13.80 10.85 1.47
C ASN A 243 -12.53 10.94 0.60
N ILE A 244 -12.38 10.13 -0.46
CA ILE A 244 -11.17 10.17 -1.29
C ILE A 244 -11.01 11.52 -1.98
N ILE A 245 -12.10 12.12 -2.48
CA ILE A 245 -12.05 13.44 -3.14
C ILE A 245 -11.71 14.53 -2.12
N ARG A 246 -12.33 14.50 -0.93
CA ARG A 246 -12.03 15.46 0.16
C ARG A 246 -10.56 15.38 0.57
N ILE A 247 -10.05 14.17 0.73
CA ILE A 247 -8.67 13.90 1.11
C ILE A 247 -7.71 14.38 0.01
N CYS A 248 -7.97 14.05 -1.25
CA CYS A 248 -7.21 14.56 -2.39
C CYS A 248 -7.23 16.10 -2.45
N ALA A 249 -8.38 16.75 -2.24
CA ALA A 249 -8.48 18.21 -2.21
C ALA A 249 -7.66 18.81 -1.06
N ARG A 250 -7.68 18.16 0.12
CA ARG A 250 -6.94 18.60 1.30
C ARG A 250 -5.42 18.50 1.14
N TYR A 251 -4.92 17.48 0.45
CA TYR A 251 -3.49 17.22 0.26
C TYR A 251 -2.97 17.56 -1.14
N ASP A 252 -3.74 18.36 -1.89
CA ASP A 252 -3.31 18.87 -3.18
C ASP A 252 -3.16 17.81 -4.31
N ASN A 253 -3.85 16.68 -4.15
CA ASN A 253 -3.71 15.47 -4.97
C ASN A 253 -4.93 15.19 -5.88
N LEU A 254 -5.68 16.22 -6.28
CA LEU A 254 -6.83 16.05 -7.18
C LEU A 254 -6.44 15.57 -8.59
N SER A 255 -5.20 15.83 -9.02
CA SER A 255 -4.65 15.30 -10.28
C SER A 255 -4.63 13.77 -10.32
N ILE A 256 -4.59 13.08 -9.17
CA ILE A 256 -4.72 11.61 -9.13
C ILE A 256 -6.11 11.19 -9.65
N ILE A 257 -7.15 11.95 -9.29
CA ILE A 257 -8.52 11.65 -9.70
C ILE A 257 -8.72 12.01 -11.19
N GLU A 258 -8.26 13.20 -11.58
CA GLU A 258 -8.48 13.74 -12.93
C GLU A 258 -7.52 13.16 -13.98
N ASP A 259 -6.21 13.32 -13.79
CA ASP A 259 -5.20 13.03 -14.81
C ASP A 259 -4.86 11.53 -14.86
N VAL A 260 -4.77 10.89 -13.70
CA VAL A 260 -4.33 9.50 -13.59
C VAL A 260 -5.50 8.53 -13.80
N TYR A 261 -6.61 8.75 -13.12
CA TYR A 261 -7.78 7.87 -13.22
C TYR A 261 -8.85 8.35 -14.22
N GLY A 262 -8.69 9.53 -14.82
CA GLY A 262 -9.57 10.00 -15.90
C GLY A 262 -10.97 10.40 -15.42
N ILE A 263 -11.14 10.74 -14.14
CA ILE A 263 -12.43 11.07 -13.55
C ILE A 263 -12.64 12.58 -13.61
N ASN A 264 -13.68 13.01 -14.33
CA ASN A 264 -13.94 14.43 -14.57
C ASN A 264 -14.57 15.13 -13.34
N LEU A 265 -13.84 16.06 -12.72
CA LEU A 265 -14.31 16.84 -11.55
C LEU A 265 -15.03 18.14 -11.90
N ILE A 266 -15.16 18.52 -13.19
CA ILE A 266 -15.89 19.74 -13.61
C ILE A 266 -17.30 19.84 -13.00
N PRO A 267 -18.12 18.76 -12.90
CA PRO A 267 -19.42 18.85 -12.24
C PRO A 267 -19.33 19.30 -10.77
N LEU A 268 -18.34 18.79 -10.02
CA LEU A 268 -18.10 19.19 -8.64
C LEU A 268 -17.59 20.64 -8.57
N LEU A 269 -16.70 21.03 -9.48
CA LEU A 269 -16.20 22.40 -9.57
C LEU A 269 -17.33 23.41 -9.83
N ASN A 270 -18.24 23.12 -10.76
CA ASN A 270 -19.38 23.98 -11.06
C ASN A 270 -20.32 24.13 -9.86
N LEU A 271 -20.61 23.02 -9.18
CA LEU A 271 -21.40 23.04 -7.94
C LEU A 271 -20.71 23.88 -6.86
N ALA A 272 -19.38 23.75 -6.74
CA ALA A 272 -18.58 24.47 -5.78
C ALA A 272 -18.56 25.98 -6.08
N GLU A 273 -18.34 26.38 -7.33
CA GLU A 273 -18.33 27.80 -7.75
C GLU A 273 -19.68 28.49 -7.52
N LYS A 274 -20.78 27.76 -7.66
CA LYS A 274 -22.13 28.29 -7.44
C LYS A 274 -22.45 28.57 -5.98
N ASN A 275 -21.93 27.76 -5.05
CA ASN A 275 -22.40 27.74 -3.66
C ASN A 275 -21.33 28.17 -2.63
N TYR A 276 -20.05 28.25 -3.02
CA TYR A 276 -18.95 28.46 -2.08
C TYR A 276 -18.01 29.59 -2.53
N GLU A 277 -17.50 30.33 -1.55
CA GLU A 277 -16.49 31.38 -1.69
C GLU A 277 -15.13 30.94 -1.14
N ASP A 278 -14.12 31.81 -1.22
CA ASP A 278 -12.81 31.52 -0.61
C ASP A 278 -12.95 31.30 0.92
N ASN A 279 -12.30 30.25 1.42
CA ASN A 279 -12.25 29.91 2.83
C ASN A 279 -10.84 29.40 3.15
N PRO A 280 -9.97 30.24 3.74
CA PRO A 280 -8.58 29.89 3.98
C PRO A 280 -8.36 28.59 4.76
N ALA A 281 -9.30 28.17 5.61
CA ALA A 281 -9.21 26.92 6.37
C ALA A 281 -9.31 25.66 5.50
N PHE A 282 -9.84 25.79 4.28
CA PHE A 282 -10.01 24.72 3.31
C PHE A 282 -8.96 24.74 2.20
N ARG A 283 -7.99 25.65 2.25
CA ARG A 283 -6.86 25.63 1.31
C ARG A 283 -6.06 24.33 1.43
N PRO A 284 -5.58 23.77 0.31
CA PRO A 284 -4.79 22.54 0.33
C PRO A 284 -3.53 22.71 1.18
N LYS A 285 -3.19 21.68 1.95
CA LYS A 285 -1.92 21.56 2.66
C LYS A 285 -0.86 21.11 1.66
N SER A 286 -0.40 22.02 0.79
CA SER A 286 0.60 21.69 -0.23
C SER A 286 1.86 21.15 0.44
N LEU A 287 2.24 19.92 0.06
CA LEU A 287 3.56 19.34 0.32
C LEU A 287 4.52 19.59 -0.85
N SER A 288 4.03 20.16 -1.95
CA SER A 288 4.83 20.36 -3.17
C SER A 288 5.44 21.76 -3.24
N ASP A 289 6.67 21.82 -3.76
CA ASP A 289 7.37 23.07 -4.08
C ASP A 289 6.79 23.79 -5.32
N LYS A 290 5.79 23.20 -5.99
CA LYS A 290 5.17 23.80 -7.18
C LYS A 290 4.24 24.93 -6.74
N LYS A 291 4.53 26.14 -7.22
CA LYS A 291 3.64 27.29 -7.04
C LYS A 291 2.38 27.11 -7.90
N LYS A 292 1.24 26.87 -7.25
CA LYS A 292 -0.08 26.97 -7.87
C LYS A 292 -0.47 28.43 -8.06
N SER A 293 -1.26 28.69 -9.09
CA SER A 293 -1.88 30.01 -9.27
C SER A 293 -2.95 30.26 -8.20
N ASP A 294 -3.22 31.53 -7.91
CA ASP A 294 -4.26 31.91 -6.95
C ASP A 294 -5.66 31.38 -7.36
N GLN A 295 -5.91 31.28 -8.68
CA GLN A 295 -7.15 30.74 -9.23
C GLN A 295 -7.28 29.24 -8.98
N GLU A 296 -6.23 28.45 -9.22
CA GLU A 296 -6.25 27.01 -8.93
C GLU A 296 -6.44 26.75 -7.43
N LEU A 297 -5.76 27.51 -6.57
CA LEU A 297 -5.93 27.40 -5.12
C LEU A 297 -7.37 27.70 -4.69
N LEU A 298 -7.99 28.73 -5.27
CA LEU A 298 -9.38 29.07 -5.01
C LEU A 298 -10.33 27.95 -5.43
N GLN A 299 -10.16 27.40 -6.64
CA GLN A 299 -10.98 26.30 -7.15
C GLN A 299 -10.90 25.06 -6.24
N ILE A 300 -9.69 24.67 -5.84
CA ILE A 300 -9.48 23.54 -4.91
C ILE A 300 -10.14 23.82 -3.56
N THR A 301 -10.02 25.05 -3.06
CA THR A 301 -10.63 25.48 -1.78
C THR A 301 -12.15 25.38 -1.81
N LYS A 302 -12.79 25.82 -2.90
CA LYS A 302 -14.24 25.71 -3.08
C LYS A 302 -14.68 24.25 -3.20
N MET A 303 -13.99 23.44 -4.01
CA MET A 303 -14.29 22.01 -4.14
C MET A 303 -14.14 21.27 -2.81
N HIS A 304 -13.11 21.59 -2.02
CA HIS A 304 -12.89 20.99 -0.70
C HIS A 304 -14.05 21.29 0.27
N GLN A 305 -14.57 22.52 0.28
CA GLN A 305 -15.76 22.86 1.08
C GLN A 305 -16.98 22.07 0.61
N ALA A 306 -17.26 22.07 -0.69
CA ALA A 306 -18.41 21.38 -1.27
C ALA A 306 -18.40 19.89 -0.94
N ILE A 307 -17.29 19.20 -1.19
CA ILE A 307 -17.20 17.76 -0.95
C ILE A 307 -17.19 17.41 0.55
N ALA A 308 -16.68 18.29 1.42
CA ALA A 308 -16.76 18.09 2.86
C ALA A 308 -18.22 18.12 3.35
N MET A 309 -19.04 19.04 2.83
CA MET A 309 -20.47 19.08 3.18
C MET A 309 -21.21 17.85 2.65
N ILE A 310 -20.98 17.48 1.39
CA ILE A 310 -21.54 16.25 0.79
C ILE A 310 -21.16 15.02 1.62
N GLN A 311 -19.91 14.91 2.05
CA GLN A 311 -19.45 13.82 2.90
C GLN A 311 -20.27 13.75 4.20
N PHE A 312 -20.32 14.84 4.98
CA PHE A 312 -21.03 14.83 6.27
C PHE A 312 -22.52 14.52 6.12
N LYS A 313 -23.16 14.97 5.03
CA LYS A 313 -24.54 14.62 4.70
C LYS A 313 -24.69 13.11 4.44
N LEU A 314 -23.82 12.54 3.60
CA LEU A 314 -23.87 11.12 3.23
C LEU A 314 -23.58 10.17 4.41
N GLU A 315 -22.82 10.60 5.42
CA GLU A 315 -22.54 9.78 6.62
C GLU A 315 -23.81 9.55 7.48
N MET A 316 -24.72 10.53 7.54
CA MET A 316 -25.87 10.49 8.44
C MET A 316 -26.87 9.36 8.14
N PRO A 317 -27.31 9.12 6.88
CA PRO A 317 -28.18 7.99 6.55
C PRO A 317 -27.60 6.63 6.96
N ILE A 318 -26.28 6.44 6.81
CA ILE A 318 -25.60 5.20 7.23
C ILE A 318 -25.71 5.00 8.74
N ILE A 319 -25.36 6.04 9.51
CA ILE A 319 -25.41 6.00 10.97
C ILE A 319 -26.84 5.68 11.46
N LYS A 320 -27.85 6.29 10.84
CA LYS A 320 -29.27 6.07 11.20
C LYS A 320 -29.76 4.66 10.88
N ARG A 321 -29.37 4.10 9.72
CA ARG A 321 -29.80 2.74 9.31
C ARG A 321 -28.98 1.62 9.97
N ARG A 322 -27.80 1.92 10.51
CA ARG A 322 -26.88 0.96 11.18
C ARG A 322 -26.62 1.33 12.65
N PRO A 323 -27.62 1.23 13.54
CA PRO A 323 -27.46 1.62 14.95
C PRO A 323 -26.37 0.83 15.69
N TYR A 324 -26.09 -0.42 15.29
CA TYR A 324 -25.05 -1.26 15.88
C TYR A 324 -23.61 -0.79 15.56
N PHE A 325 -23.43 0.17 14.65
CA PHE A 325 -22.14 0.84 14.46
C PHE A 325 -21.77 1.75 15.65
N LYS A 326 -22.71 2.06 16.55
CA LYS A 326 -22.51 2.93 17.72
C LYS A 326 -22.00 4.33 17.38
N MET A 327 -22.40 4.85 16.22
CA MET A 327 -21.94 6.14 15.71
C MET A 327 -22.95 7.28 15.87
N SER A 328 -24.04 7.11 16.63
CA SER A 328 -25.09 8.14 16.78
C SER A 328 -24.55 9.48 17.29
N GLU A 329 -23.47 9.47 18.08
CA GLU A 329 -22.78 10.69 18.51
C GLU A 329 -22.16 11.50 17.36
N ARG A 330 -21.98 10.88 16.19
CA ARG A 330 -21.43 11.49 14.97
C ARG A 330 -22.49 12.08 14.04
N LEU A 331 -23.76 12.10 14.43
CA LEU A 331 -24.80 12.90 13.76
C LEU A 331 -24.62 14.40 14.05
N LEU A 332 -23.46 14.95 13.66
CA LEU A 332 -23.00 16.26 14.11
C LEU A 332 -23.81 17.43 13.52
N LEU A 333 -24.26 17.30 12.28
CA LEU A 333 -25.05 18.35 11.62
C LEU A 333 -26.40 18.57 12.35
N GLU A 334 -26.96 17.54 12.98
CA GLU A 334 -28.19 17.67 13.80
C GLU A 334 -27.95 18.35 15.15
N LYS A 335 -26.69 18.49 15.57
CA LYS A 335 -26.32 19.08 16.87
C LYS A 335 -26.00 20.57 16.77
N ILE A 336 -26.09 21.15 15.57
CA ILE A 336 -25.78 22.56 15.30
C ILE A 336 -27.02 23.42 15.52
N ASP A 337 -26.86 24.48 16.31
CA ASP A 337 -27.76 25.62 16.32
C ASP A 337 -27.32 26.58 15.21
N TYR A 338 -27.96 26.48 14.05
CA TYR A 338 -27.60 27.23 12.85
C TYR A 338 -27.84 28.75 12.98
N ASP A 339 -28.79 29.16 13.83
CA ASP A 339 -29.10 30.57 14.07
C ASP A 339 -28.00 31.25 14.90
N LYS A 340 -27.46 30.54 15.90
CA LYS A 340 -26.35 31.03 16.74
C LYS A 340 -24.97 30.67 16.22
N ASN A 341 -24.91 29.77 15.23
CA ASN A 341 -23.68 29.19 14.70
C ASN A 341 -22.84 28.48 15.78
N GLU A 342 -23.52 27.70 16.63
CA GLU A 342 -22.94 26.98 17.76
C GLU A 342 -23.23 25.47 17.66
N ILE A 343 -22.39 24.63 18.28
CA ILE A 343 -22.61 23.19 18.39
C ILE A 343 -22.46 22.73 19.83
N THR A 344 -23.30 21.81 20.29
CA THR A 344 -23.18 21.20 21.62
C THR A 344 -22.63 19.78 21.53
N LEU A 345 -21.45 19.56 22.09
CA LEU A 345 -20.77 18.26 22.14
C LEU A 345 -20.49 17.89 23.59
N ASN A 346 -20.86 16.68 24.02
CA ASN A 346 -20.63 16.17 25.38
C ASN A 346 -21.06 17.15 26.50
N GLY A 347 -22.14 17.91 26.28
CA GLY A 347 -22.66 18.90 27.24
C GLY A 347 -21.93 20.24 27.27
N LYS A 348 -20.91 20.47 26.43
CA LYS A 348 -20.23 21.75 26.25
C LYS A 348 -20.62 22.37 24.91
N THR A 349 -20.91 23.66 24.91
CA THR A 349 -21.26 24.42 23.69
C THR A 349 -20.04 25.13 23.14
N TYR A 350 -19.87 25.07 21.83
CA TYR A 350 -18.73 25.63 21.10
C TYR A 350 -19.21 26.52 19.95
N GLN A 351 -18.58 27.68 19.79
CA GLN A 351 -18.78 28.52 18.60
C GLN A 351 -18.11 27.87 17.38
N LEU A 352 -18.81 27.85 16.25
CA LEU A 352 -18.28 27.37 14.99
C LEU A 352 -17.50 28.49 14.25
N GLU A 353 -16.35 28.14 13.68
CA GLU A 353 -15.51 28.98 12.82
C GLU A 353 -15.39 28.37 11.41
N ASN A 354 -14.99 29.15 10.40
CA ASN A 354 -14.76 28.68 9.02
C ASN A 354 -15.95 27.95 8.37
N THR A 355 -17.16 28.29 8.79
CA THR A 355 -18.37 27.58 8.39
C THR A 355 -18.65 27.71 6.89
N CYS A 356 -19.07 26.61 6.28
CA CYS A 356 -19.41 26.54 4.86
C CYS A 356 -20.72 25.77 4.66
N PHE A 357 -21.74 26.05 5.46
CA PHE A 357 -23.01 25.33 5.48
C PHE A 357 -24.00 25.79 4.40
N ALA A 358 -23.51 26.35 3.28
CA ALA A 358 -24.32 27.01 2.26
C ALA A 358 -25.40 26.10 1.65
N THR A 359 -25.14 24.80 1.55
CA THR A 359 -26.07 23.81 0.98
C THR A 359 -26.85 23.02 2.03
N ILE A 360 -26.73 23.35 3.32
CA ILE A 360 -27.38 22.60 4.40
C ILE A 360 -28.80 23.13 4.63
N ASN A 361 -29.77 22.21 4.68
CA ASN A 361 -31.11 22.49 5.18
C ASN A 361 -31.16 22.24 6.70
N PRO A 362 -31.32 23.26 7.57
CA PRO A 362 -31.34 23.07 9.03
C PRO A 362 -32.43 22.11 9.52
N GLU A 363 -33.56 22.00 8.81
CA GLU A 363 -34.64 21.08 9.18
C GLU A 363 -34.33 19.63 8.80
N GLN A 364 -33.54 19.42 7.75
CA GLN A 364 -33.09 18.11 7.29
C GLN A 364 -31.59 18.13 6.92
N PRO A 365 -30.69 18.21 7.92
CA PRO A 365 -29.27 18.48 7.66
C PRO A 365 -28.52 17.41 6.86
N GLY A 366 -29.06 16.18 6.81
CA GLY A 366 -28.49 15.06 6.05
C GLY A 366 -28.97 14.95 4.60
N GLU A 367 -29.88 15.82 4.17
CA GLU A 367 -30.42 15.79 2.80
C GLU A 367 -29.43 16.39 1.80
N LEU A 368 -29.13 15.64 0.74
CA LEU A 368 -28.38 16.15 -0.40
C LEU A 368 -29.29 17.04 -1.26
N LEU A 369 -28.73 18.10 -1.82
CA LEU A 369 -29.39 18.79 -2.92
C LEU A 369 -29.46 17.88 -4.15
N ASP A 370 -30.47 18.05 -5.00
CA ASP A 370 -30.58 17.34 -6.29
C ASP A 370 -29.29 17.44 -7.11
N GLU A 371 -28.65 18.61 -7.10
CA GLU A 371 -27.38 18.87 -7.81
C GLU A 371 -26.20 18.11 -7.17
N GLU A 372 -26.16 18.02 -5.83
CA GLU A 372 -25.13 17.24 -5.11
C GLU A 372 -25.28 15.73 -5.42
N GLU A 373 -26.52 15.22 -5.42
CA GLU A 373 -26.80 13.83 -5.76
C GLU A 373 -26.40 13.51 -7.22
N GLN A 374 -26.73 14.38 -8.17
CA GLN A 374 -26.32 14.22 -9.57
C GLN A 374 -24.80 14.18 -9.74
N VAL A 375 -24.08 15.08 -9.05
CA VAL A 375 -22.61 15.10 -9.05
C VAL A 375 -22.06 13.77 -8.51
N MET A 376 -22.55 13.30 -7.36
CA MET A 376 -22.06 12.06 -6.75
C MET A 376 -22.36 10.82 -7.60
N ASN A 377 -23.55 10.74 -8.21
CA ASN A 377 -23.91 9.64 -9.11
C ASN A 377 -23.01 9.60 -10.35
N ARG A 378 -22.72 10.77 -10.94
CA ARG A 378 -21.84 10.86 -12.10
C ARG A 378 -20.40 10.50 -11.77
N LEU A 379 -19.88 10.99 -10.64
CA LEU A 379 -18.53 10.67 -10.19
C LEU A 379 -18.38 9.18 -9.87
N LEU A 380 -19.38 8.59 -9.20
CA LEU A 380 -19.38 7.16 -8.89
C LEU A 380 -19.34 6.31 -10.17
N PHE A 381 -20.19 6.66 -11.14
CA PHE A 381 -20.17 6.02 -12.45
C PHE A 381 -18.78 6.09 -13.11
N SER A 382 -18.13 7.26 -13.11
CA SER A 382 -16.79 7.43 -13.67
C SER A 382 -15.73 6.61 -12.94
N VAL A 383 -15.79 6.54 -11.61
CA VAL A 383 -14.87 5.75 -10.77
C VAL A 383 -14.96 4.26 -11.10
N GLN A 384 -16.18 3.72 -11.19
CA GLN A 384 -16.43 2.31 -11.49
C GLN A 384 -15.99 1.90 -12.91
N HIS A 385 -16.00 2.85 -13.85
CA HIS A 385 -15.66 2.61 -15.26
C HIS A 385 -14.24 3.06 -15.64
N SER A 386 -13.43 3.51 -14.68
CA SER A 386 -12.02 3.85 -14.92
C SER A 386 -11.19 2.57 -15.07
N GLU A 387 -10.63 2.33 -16.26
CA GLU A 387 -9.82 1.12 -16.55
C GLU A 387 -8.62 0.99 -15.62
N LYS A 388 -7.84 2.09 -15.46
CA LYS A 388 -6.63 2.07 -14.64
C LYS A 388 -6.98 1.83 -13.17
N LEU A 389 -8.02 2.49 -12.65
CA LEU A 389 -8.47 2.29 -11.28
C LEU A 389 -8.99 0.87 -11.06
N ALA A 390 -9.81 0.35 -11.99
CA ALA A 390 -10.30 -1.03 -11.94
C ALA A 390 -9.14 -2.03 -11.89
N ARG A 391 -8.11 -1.84 -12.73
CA ARG A 391 -6.91 -2.70 -12.70
C ARG A 391 -6.21 -2.67 -11.34
N HIS A 392 -6.05 -1.49 -10.75
CA HIS A 392 -5.41 -1.31 -9.44
C HIS A 392 -6.22 -1.94 -8.31
N MET A 393 -7.53 -1.67 -8.26
CA MET A 393 -8.41 -2.20 -7.22
C MET A 393 -8.58 -3.72 -7.31
N ASN A 394 -8.67 -4.27 -8.53
CA ASN A 394 -8.67 -5.73 -8.72
C ASN A 394 -7.38 -6.37 -8.21
N PHE A 395 -6.23 -5.72 -8.40
CA PHE A 395 -4.97 -6.19 -7.85
C PHE A 395 -4.95 -6.15 -6.32
N LEU A 396 -5.39 -5.05 -5.70
CA LEU A 396 -5.55 -4.96 -4.25
C LEU A 396 -6.48 -6.04 -3.71
N MET A 397 -7.58 -6.32 -4.40
CA MET A 397 -8.52 -7.35 -3.98
C MET A 397 -7.93 -8.76 -4.07
N LYS A 398 -7.12 -9.00 -5.12
CA LYS A 398 -6.47 -10.29 -5.38
C LYS A 398 -5.29 -10.59 -4.46
N LYS A 399 -4.50 -9.56 -4.11
CA LYS A 399 -3.26 -9.69 -3.32
C LYS A 399 -3.39 -9.22 -1.88
N GLY A 400 -4.51 -8.57 -1.56
CA GLY A 400 -4.75 -7.98 -0.26
C GLY A 400 -5.64 -8.80 0.65
N SER A 401 -5.50 -8.52 1.94
CA SER A 401 -6.27 -9.09 3.06
C SER A 401 -6.25 -8.10 4.24
N LEU A 402 -7.14 -8.24 5.22
CA LEU A 402 -7.06 -7.43 6.45
C LEU A 402 -5.89 -7.85 7.35
N TYR A 403 -5.53 -9.14 7.30
CA TYR A 403 -4.38 -9.70 7.99
C TYR A 403 -3.83 -10.88 7.20
N LEU A 404 -2.54 -11.18 7.38
CA LEU A 404 -1.92 -12.36 6.81
C LEU A 404 -1.06 -13.09 7.84
N LYS A 405 -1.08 -14.42 7.78
CA LYS A 405 -0.17 -15.27 8.53
C LYS A 405 0.88 -15.80 7.58
N TYR A 406 2.13 -15.43 7.79
CA TYR A 406 3.22 -15.78 6.87
C TYR A 406 4.51 -16.07 7.64
N ASN A 407 5.05 -17.29 7.49
CA ASN A 407 6.31 -17.72 8.12
C ASN A 407 6.43 -17.40 9.63
N GLY A 408 5.36 -17.64 10.38
CA GLY A 408 5.29 -17.37 11.82
C GLY A 408 4.94 -15.93 12.19
N ASN A 409 4.83 -15.04 11.21
CA ASN A 409 4.47 -13.64 11.41
C ASN A 409 2.95 -13.43 11.26
N LEU A 410 2.38 -12.59 12.12
CA LEU A 410 1.08 -11.95 11.93
C LEU A 410 1.30 -10.57 11.33
N LEU A 411 0.85 -10.38 10.10
CA LEU A 411 0.89 -9.11 9.39
C LEU A 411 -0.45 -8.41 9.52
N ILE A 412 -0.45 -7.17 10.03
CA ILE A 412 -1.63 -6.31 10.17
C ILE A 412 -1.25 -4.86 9.90
N HIS A 413 -2.14 -4.07 9.31
CA HIS A 413 -1.88 -2.64 9.13
C HIS A 413 -2.18 -1.84 10.42
N GLY A 414 -3.46 -1.63 10.75
CA GLY A 414 -3.88 -0.73 11.83
C GLY A 414 -3.67 -1.30 13.24
N CYS A 415 -4.66 -2.04 13.75
CA CYS A 415 -4.67 -2.59 15.10
C CYS A 415 -5.52 -3.86 15.20
N ILE A 416 -5.38 -4.58 16.32
CA ILE A 416 -6.39 -5.53 16.76
C ILE A 416 -7.24 -4.84 17.83
N PRO A 417 -8.57 -4.71 17.67
CA PRO A 417 -9.41 -4.04 18.67
C PRO A 417 -9.33 -4.74 20.04
N LEU A 418 -8.79 -4.04 21.05
CA LEU A 418 -8.67 -4.53 22.42
C LEU A 418 -9.41 -3.64 23.42
N ASP A 419 -9.94 -4.25 24.48
CA ASP A 419 -10.42 -3.54 25.66
C ASP A 419 -9.26 -3.15 26.59
N GLU A 420 -9.53 -2.35 27.63
CA GLU A 420 -8.51 -1.91 28.60
C GLU A 420 -7.85 -3.07 29.38
N ASN A 421 -8.49 -4.24 29.42
CA ASN A 421 -7.96 -5.44 30.07
C ASN A 421 -7.16 -6.34 29.10
N GLY A 422 -7.07 -5.96 27.82
CA GLY A 422 -6.40 -6.72 26.77
C GLY A 422 -7.20 -7.91 26.23
N ASN A 423 -8.52 -7.92 26.42
CA ASN A 423 -9.41 -8.87 25.72
C ASN A 423 -9.80 -8.31 24.35
N MET A 424 -10.08 -9.19 23.40
CA MET A 424 -10.58 -8.81 22.09
C MET A 424 -11.94 -8.11 22.21
N GLU A 425 -12.07 -6.90 21.65
CA GLU A 425 -13.35 -6.20 21.64
C GLU A 425 -14.39 -6.97 20.83
N LYS A 426 -15.65 -6.82 21.24
CA LYS A 426 -16.80 -7.48 20.64
C LYS A 426 -17.66 -6.47 19.91
N MET A 427 -17.95 -6.76 18.65
CA MET A 427 -18.92 -6.00 17.86
C MET A 427 -20.13 -6.87 17.55
N VAL A 428 -21.32 -6.30 17.72
CA VAL A 428 -22.56 -6.93 17.26
C VAL A 428 -22.80 -6.46 15.82
N ILE A 429 -22.91 -7.41 14.90
CA ILE A 429 -23.28 -7.14 13.51
C ILE A 429 -24.56 -7.93 13.25
N GLU A 430 -25.64 -7.20 12.99
CA GLU A 430 -27.00 -7.74 12.99
C GLU A 430 -27.34 -8.46 14.31
N ASN A 431 -27.49 -9.80 14.27
CA ASN A 431 -27.84 -10.62 15.43
C ASN A 431 -26.67 -11.45 15.97
N ASN A 432 -25.48 -11.29 15.39
CA ASN A 432 -24.29 -12.08 15.72
C ASN A 432 -23.23 -11.21 16.39
N THR A 433 -22.52 -11.78 17.37
CA THR A 433 -21.42 -11.10 18.06
C THR A 433 -20.10 -11.70 17.59
N TYR A 434 -19.18 -10.85 17.12
CA TYR A 434 -17.87 -11.25 16.64
C TYR A 434 -16.78 -10.56 17.45
N SER A 435 -15.62 -11.22 17.59
CA SER A 435 -14.42 -10.66 18.23
C SER A 435 -13.16 -11.26 17.64
N GLY A 436 -12.02 -10.61 17.86
CA GLY A 436 -10.71 -11.14 17.51
C GLY A 436 -10.61 -11.46 16.02
N ARG A 437 -10.09 -12.65 15.69
CA ARG A 437 -9.91 -13.07 14.30
C ARG A 437 -11.23 -13.15 13.53
N GLU A 438 -12.29 -13.65 14.17
CA GLU A 438 -13.60 -13.80 13.53
C GLU A 438 -14.20 -12.44 13.11
N LEU A 439 -13.92 -11.38 13.89
CA LEU A 439 -14.34 -10.02 13.54
C LEU A 439 -13.62 -9.49 12.29
N LEU A 440 -12.33 -9.79 12.14
CA LEU A 440 -11.59 -9.41 10.92
C LEU A 440 -12.05 -10.26 9.73
N ASP A 441 -12.31 -11.55 9.92
CA ASP A 441 -12.82 -12.43 8.86
C ASP A 441 -14.18 -11.93 8.33
N ILE A 442 -15.10 -11.49 9.21
CA ILE A 442 -16.40 -10.95 8.78
C ILE A 442 -16.28 -9.57 8.12
N PHE A 443 -15.36 -8.71 8.58
CA PHE A 443 -15.08 -7.44 7.90
C PHE A 443 -14.56 -7.65 6.48
N GLU A 444 -13.60 -8.57 6.31
CA GLU A 444 -13.08 -8.91 4.99
C GLU A 444 -14.17 -9.52 4.10
N HIS A 445 -15.05 -10.36 4.65
CA HIS A 445 -16.19 -10.90 3.92
C HIS A 445 -17.07 -9.81 3.33
N TYR A 446 -17.48 -8.81 4.13
CA TYR A 446 -18.28 -7.69 3.64
C TYR A 446 -17.54 -6.83 2.62
N LEU A 447 -16.26 -6.55 2.85
CA LEU A 447 -15.45 -5.79 1.90
C LEU A 447 -15.36 -6.48 0.53
N ARG A 448 -15.14 -7.80 0.52
CA ARG A 448 -15.12 -8.62 -0.71
C ARG A 448 -16.51 -8.70 -1.35
N HIS A 449 -17.57 -8.79 -0.57
CA HIS A 449 -18.94 -8.80 -1.05
C HIS A 449 -19.31 -7.50 -1.76
N SER A 450 -19.06 -6.35 -1.12
CA SER A 450 -19.31 -5.02 -1.70
C SER A 450 -18.51 -4.84 -2.99
N PHE A 451 -17.24 -5.25 -3.01
CA PHE A 451 -16.41 -5.18 -4.23
C PHE A 451 -16.95 -6.01 -5.40
N ALA A 452 -17.59 -7.15 -5.11
CA ALA A 452 -18.17 -8.03 -6.14
C ALA A 452 -19.52 -7.54 -6.66
N HIS A 453 -20.23 -6.68 -5.92
CA HIS A 453 -21.56 -6.17 -6.25
C HIS A 453 -21.58 -4.63 -6.24
N PRO A 454 -20.80 -3.97 -7.12
CA PRO A 454 -20.65 -2.51 -7.13
C PRO A 454 -21.94 -1.74 -7.44
N GLU A 455 -22.98 -2.41 -7.93
CA GLU A 455 -24.32 -1.88 -8.15
C GLU A 455 -25.14 -1.70 -6.86
N GLU A 456 -24.78 -2.37 -5.76
CA GLU A 456 -25.45 -2.26 -4.47
C GLU A 456 -24.80 -1.14 -3.65
N ILE A 457 -25.54 -0.05 -3.39
CA ILE A 457 -24.96 1.18 -2.82
C ILE A 457 -25.39 1.49 -1.37
N ASP A 458 -26.43 0.83 -0.85
CA ASP A 458 -27.05 1.12 0.46
C ASP A 458 -27.22 -0.13 1.34
N ASP A 459 -26.50 -1.20 1.02
CA ASP A 459 -26.53 -2.46 1.75
C ASP A 459 -25.54 -2.46 2.94
N LEU A 460 -25.55 -3.52 3.74
CA LEU A 460 -24.65 -3.64 4.89
C LEU A 460 -23.19 -3.77 4.44
N ALA A 461 -22.92 -4.47 3.34
CA ALA A 461 -21.54 -4.68 2.90
C ALA A 461 -20.88 -3.34 2.55
N THR A 462 -21.56 -2.51 1.76
CA THR A 462 -21.08 -1.18 1.35
C THR A 462 -20.93 -0.22 2.54
N ASP A 463 -21.87 -0.26 3.49
CA ASP A 463 -21.77 0.49 4.74
C ASP A 463 -20.58 0.05 5.61
N MET A 464 -20.31 -1.25 5.64
CA MET A 464 -19.19 -1.82 6.40
C MET A 464 -17.85 -1.38 5.84
N VAL A 465 -17.72 -1.20 4.52
CA VAL A 465 -16.48 -0.68 3.91
C VAL A 465 -16.16 0.71 4.44
N TRP A 466 -17.16 1.59 4.51
CA TRP A 466 -16.97 2.91 5.13
C TRP A 466 -16.74 2.80 6.63
N TYR A 467 -17.43 1.89 7.33
CA TYR A 467 -17.21 1.67 8.76
C TYR A 467 -15.75 1.31 9.08
N LEU A 468 -15.08 0.53 8.23
CA LEU A 468 -13.66 0.21 8.40
C LEU A 468 -12.76 1.45 8.46
N TRP A 469 -13.15 2.57 7.85
CA TRP A 469 -12.39 3.81 7.89
C TRP A 469 -12.53 4.59 9.20
N THR A 470 -13.64 4.47 9.93
CA THR A 470 -14.02 5.43 10.99
C THR A 470 -14.64 4.82 12.24
N GLY A 471 -14.99 3.53 12.19
CA GLY A 471 -15.68 2.81 13.25
C GLY A 471 -14.78 2.45 14.43
N GLU A 472 -15.31 2.55 15.65
CA GLU A 472 -14.51 2.32 16.88
C GLU A 472 -13.94 0.90 17.00
N TYR A 473 -14.61 -0.10 16.43
CA TYR A 473 -14.18 -1.50 16.43
C TYR A 473 -13.44 -1.89 15.15
N SER A 474 -13.17 -0.94 14.26
CA SER A 474 -12.41 -1.21 13.04
C SER A 474 -10.93 -1.52 13.37
N SER A 475 -10.43 -2.61 12.79
CA SER A 475 -9.00 -2.95 12.81
C SER A 475 -8.13 -1.97 12.00
N LEU A 476 -8.71 -1.14 11.14
CA LEU A 476 -7.95 -0.19 10.31
C LEU A 476 -7.95 1.23 10.89
N PHE A 477 -9.00 1.62 11.62
CA PHE A 477 -9.11 2.97 12.18
C PHE A 477 -8.37 3.14 13.51
N GLY A 478 -8.54 2.18 14.43
CA GLY A 478 -7.82 2.13 15.70
C GLY A 478 -8.06 3.30 16.66
N LYS A 479 -9.17 4.02 16.51
CA LYS A 479 -9.56 5.15 17.36
C LYS A 479 -11.05 5.08 17.68
N ARG A 480 -11.49 5.78 18.72
CA ARG A 480 -12.90 5.80 19.14
C ARG A 480 -13.80 6.64 18.24
N ALA A 481 -13.29 7.75 17.71
CA ALA A 481 -14.04 8.63 16.82
C ALA A 481 -13.12 9.46 15.92
N MET A 482 -13.56 9.73 14.70
CA MET A 482 -12.86 10.60 13.75
C MET A 482 -13.25 12.06 13.98
N THR A 483 -12.31 12.93 14.33
CA THR A 483 -12.58 14.35 14.70
C THR A 483 -12.49 15.33 13.53
N THR A 484 -12.83 14.87 12.33
CA THR A 484 -12.65 15.66 11.10
C THR A 484 -13.47 16.96 11.12
N PHE A 485 -14.74 16.88 11.55
CA PHE A 485 -15.62 18.05 11.63
C PHE A 485 -15.08 19.07 12.63
N GLU A 486 -14.71 18.61 13.82
CA GLU A 486 -14.18 19.43 14.90
C GLU A 486 -12.91 20.17 14.46
N ARG A 487 -12.03 19.51 13.71
CA ARG A 487 -10.82 20.12 13.15
C ARG A 487 -11.08 21.22 12.11
N TYR A 488 -12.22 21.18 11.42
CA TYR A 488 -12.60 22.22 10.47
C TYR A 488 -13.26 23.42 11.17
N PHE A 489 -14.17 23.14 12.10
CA PHE A 489 -15.12 24.15 12.57
C PHE A 489 -15.01 24.53 14.04
N ILE A 490 -14.21 23.83 14.85
CA ILE A 490 -14.07 24.12 16.28
C ILE A 490 -12.62 24.49 16.58
N LYS A 491 -12.40 25.66 17.18
CA LYS A 491 -11.06 26.12 17.55
C LYS A 491 -10.45 25.38 18.74
N ASP A 492 -11.28 24.93 19.67
CA ASP A 492 -10.85 24.24 20.89
C ASP A 492 -10.23 22.87 20.55
N LYS A 493 -8.92 22.76 20.74
CA LYS A 493 -8.14 21.57 20.39
C LYS A 493 -8.47 20.34 21.24
N GLU A 494 -9.10 20.53 22.40
CA GLU A 494 -9.62 19.41 23.21
C GLU A 494 -10.58 18.55 22.38
N THR A 495 -11.38 19.18 21.51
CA THR A 495 -12.33 18.48 20.62
C THR A 495 -11.66 17.75 19.45
N HIS A 496 -10.35 17.96 19.23
CA HIS A 496 -9.59 17.34 18.13
C HIS A 496 -8.87 16.06 18.59
N GLU A 497 -8.98 15.71 19.86
CA GLU A 497 -8.34 14.52 20.42
C GLU A 497 -9.08 13.25 19.99
N GLU A 498 -8.34 12.36 19.34
CA GLU A 498 -8.86 11.05 18.93
C GLU A 498 -8.31 10.01 19.90
N ILE A 499 -9.19 9.51 20.77
CA ILE A 499 -8.84 8.48 21.74
C ILE A 499 -8.45 7.22 20.97
N LYS A 500 -7.20 6.80 21.12
CA LYS A 500 -6.66 5.58 20.48
C LYS A 500 -7.25 4.33 21.12
N ASN A 501 -7.39 3.27 20.33
CA ASN A 501 -7.73 1.95 20.85
C ASN A 501 -6.64 1.48 21.86
N PRO A 502 -7.02 0.79 22.96
CA PRO A 502 -6.09 0.25 23.94
C PRO A 502 -4.93 -0.56 23.35
N TYR A 503 -5.13 -1.20 22.20
CA TYR A 503 -4.10 -1.89 21.43
C TYR A 503 -2.76 -1.15 21.37
N PHE A 504 -2.76 0.16 21.09
CA PHE A 504 -1.52 0.90 20.85
C PHE A 504 -0.60 0.99 22.06
N HIS A 505 -1.12 0.86 23.29
CA HIS A 505 -0.30 0.82 24.50
C HIS A 505 -0.19 -0.59 25.08
N LEU A 506 -1.16 -1.47 24.81
CA LEU A 506 -1.14 -2.85 25.26
C LEU A 506 -0.22 -3.75 24.43
N ARG A 507 0.07 -3.40 23.16
CA ARG A 507 1.00 -4.14 22.30
C ARG A 507 2.45 -4.15 22.81
N GLU A 508 2.80 -3.26 23.74
CA GLU A 508 4.11 -3.24 24.40
C GLU A 508 4.25 -4.33 25.49
N LYS A 509 3.14 -5.01 25.84
CA LYS A 509 3.12 -6.07 26.86
C LYS A 509 3.20 -7.44 26.19
N GLU A 510 4.24 -8.19 26.50
CA GLU A 510 4.47 -9.55 25.95
C GLU A 510 3.24 -10.47 26.12
N GLU A 511 2.60 -10.47 27.29
CA GLU A 511 1.40 -11.28 27.55
C GLU A 511 0.27 -10.99 26.54
N ILE A 512 0.09 -9.73 26.16
CA ILE A 512 -0.94 -9.33 25.19
C ILE A 512 -0.55 -9.78 23.78
N CYS A 513 0.70 -9.59 23.38
CA CYS A 513 1.19 -10.11 22.10
C CYS A 513 1.01 -11.61 21.97
N ARG A 514 1.29 -12.37 23.04
CA ARG A 514 1.06 -13.82 23.11
C ARG A 514 -0.40 -14.19 22.94
N LYS A 515 -1.33 -13.45 23.57
CA LYS A 515 -2.78 -13.61 23.39
C LYS A 515 -3.22 -13.34 21.95
N ILE A 516 -2.71 -12.28 21.34
CA ILE A 516 -2.98 -11.96 19.93
C ILE A 516 -2.47 -13.08 19.02
N LEU A 517 -1.22 -13.53 19.17
CA LEU A 517 -0.69 -14.61 18.34
C LEU A 517 -1.53 -15.89 18.46
N ALA A 518 -1.94 -16.26 19.68
CA ALA A 518 -2.81 -17.41 19.91
C ALA A 518 -4.19 -17.27 19.23
N GLU A 519 -4.82 -16.09 19.29
CA GLU A 519 -6.09 -15.79 18.62
C GLU A 519 -6.03 -16.04 17.10
N PHE A 520 -4.86 -15.79 16.50
CA PHE A 520 -4.62 -16.02 15.08
C PHE A 520 -4.10 -17.43 14.75
N ASN A 521 -4.00 -18.33 15.72
CA ASN A 521 -3.41 -19.67 15.58
C ASN A 521 -1.93 -19.63 15.16
N LEU A 522 -1.15 -18.73 15.76
CA LEU A 522 0.31 -18.69 15.64
C LEU A 522 0.96 -19.11 16.96
N ASN A 523 2.23 -19.53 16.90
CA ASN A 523 3.00 -19.90 18.07
C ASN A 523 3.30 -18.65 18.92
N PRO A 524 2.83 -18.53 20.17
CA PRO A 524 3.11 -17.37 21.02
C PRO A 524 4.58 -17.23 21.45
N ASP A 525 5.37 -18.31 21.38
CA ASP A 525 6.78 -18.33 21.79
C ASP A 525 7.75 -17.94 20.67
N GLU A 526 7.34 -18.12 19.41
CA GLU A 526 8.21 -17.92 18.23
C GLU A 526 7.63 -16.89 17.24
N GLY A 527 6.33 -16.61 17.33
CA GLY A 527 5.62 -15.74 16.41
C GLY A 527 5.94 -14.27 16.64
N HIS A 528 5.85 -13.50 15.57
CA HIS A 528 6.05 -12.05 15.60
C HIS A 528 4.83 -11.33 15.04
N ILE A 529 4.49 -10.17 15.62
CA ILE A 529 3.44 -9.29 15.07
C ILE A 529 4.15 -8.17 14.33
N ILE A 530 3.84 -8.02 13.05
CA ILE A 530 4.33 -6.96 12.19
C ILE A 530 3.15 -6.03 11.93
N ASN A 531 3.22 -4.85 12.54
CA ASN A 531 2.18 -3.83 12.45
C ASN A 531 2.64 -2.70 11.51
N GLY A 532 1.85 -2.43 10.47
CA GLY A 532 2.21 -1.43 9.45
C GLY A 532 1.99 0.02 9.87
N HIS A 533 1.06 0.29 10.79
CA HIS A 533 0.74 1.65 11.17
C HIS A 533 1.83 2.24 12.08
N THR A 534 2.71 3.04 11.49
CA THR A 534 3.77 3.70 12.23
C THR A 534 3.15 4.78 13.12
N PRO A 535 3.45 4.85 14.43
CA PRO A 535 2.95 5.93 15.25
C PRO A 535 3.38 7.28 14.65
N VAL A 536 2.40 8.14 14.37
CA VAL A 536 2.51 9.49 13.77
C VAL A 536 3.39 10.47 14.59
N ARG A 537 4.12 9.99 15.61
CA ARG A 537 4.89 10.80 16.56
C ARG A 537 6.21 10.13 17.00
N GLU A 538 7.10 9.80 16.06
CA GLU A 538 8.55 9.65 16.38
C GLU A 538 9.13 10.89 17.10
N ILE A 539 8.46 12.05 17.01
CA ILE A 539 8.79 13.29 17.72
C ILE A 539 8.81 13.12 19.26
N LYS A 540 8.17 12.08 19.84
CA LYS A 540 8.17 11.80 21.28
C LYS A 540 9.06 10.64 21.72
N GLY A 541 10.05 10.25 20.91
CA GLY A 541 11.08 9.28 21.33
C GLY A 541 10.57 7.84 21.51
N GLU A 542 9.44 7.50 20.88
CA GLU A 542 9.05 6.10 20.66
C GLU A 542 10.05 5.48 19.68
N ASN A 543 10.54 4.28 19.96
CA ASN A 543 11.43 3.51 19.08
C ASN A 543 10.55 2.56 18.26
N PRO A 544 10.49 2.69 16.92
CA PRO A 544 9.65 1.86 16.03
C PRO A 544 9.85 0.36 16.18
#